data_AF-A0A168L4N2-F1
#
_entry.id   AF-A0A168L4N2-F1
#
_cell.length_a   1.000
_cell.length_b   1.000
_cell.length_c   1.000
_cell.angle_alpha   90.00
_cell.angle_beta   90.00
_cell.angle_gamma   90.00
#
_symmetry.space_group_name_H-M   'P 1'
#
loop_
_entity.id
_entity.type
_entity.pdbx_description
1 polymer ?
#
loop_
_entity_poly.entity_id
_entity_poly.type
_entity_poly.pdbx_seq_one_letter_code
_entity_poly.pdbx_strand_id
1 'polypeptide(L)'
;MAAAKKKQLAKKEVLTFTYPCYICGNILSKARQVVNHVETIHGYKLPVRQVGHKRPQEPHYEYNNDPATVDDYDVSHYACASCWFHCPEAGLKELSDHVNSVHHPENVAPEKNKHGEIKGGEVTDSDITNSLNQAKHSANRAEGIEGGEDDKDGEDQVMAESSDKKAKKDDNKDMGDIYQKLNELVDMFQRVLKGNDLKD
;
A
#
# COMPACT_ATOMS: atom_id res chain seq x y z
N MET A 1 22.88 -2.98 55.83
CA MET A 1 22.44 -3.77 54.66
C MET A 1 21.37 -2.97 53.93
N ALA A 2 21.69 -2.37 52.79
CA ALA A 2 20.73 -1.57 52.02
C ALA A 2 19.93 -2.49 51.08
N ALA A 3 18.61 -2.56 51.27
CA ALA A 3 17.72 -3.32 50.42
C ALA A 3 17.61 -2.64 49.04
N ALA A 4 18.06 -3.33 48.00
CA ALA A 4 17.88 -2.90 46.62
C ALA A 4 16.39 -2.93 46.27
N LYS A 5 15.76 -1.75 46.15
CA LYS A 5 14.41 -1.63 45.60
C LYS A 5 14.45 -2.05 44.13
N LYS A 6 13.87 -3.21 43.81
CA LYS A 6 13.58 -3.60 42.42
C LYS A 6 12.63 -2.56 41.83
N LYS A 7 13.16 -1.71 40.94
CA LYS A 7 12.38 -0.75 40.17
C LYS A 7 11.51 -1.57 39.22
N GLN A 8 10.21 -1.67 39.49
CA GLN A 8 9.28 -2.26 38.54
C GLN A 8 9.35 -1.42 37.26
N LEU A 9 9.75 -2.05 36.15
CA LEU A 9 9.69 -1.44 34.83
C LEU A 9 8.22 -1.25 34.50
N ALA A 10 7.83 -0.01 34.16
CA ALA A 10 6.49 0.29 33.70
C ALA A 10 6.18 -0.60 32.48
N LYS A 11 4.94 -1.11 32.41
CA LYS A 11 4.46 -1.86 31.24
C LYS A 11 4.55 -0.95 30.01
N LYS A 12 5.11 -1.47 28.92
CA LYS A 12 5.14 -0.75 27.63
C LYS A 12 3.77 -0.79 26.96
N GLU A 13 3.43 0.28 26.26
CA GLU A 13 2.22 0.36 25.44
C GLU A 13 2.49 -0.24 24.06
N VAL A 14 1.51 -0.96 23.52
CA VAL A 14 1.57 -1.47 22.15
C VAL A 14 1.10 -0.37 21.20
N LEU A 15 1.99 0.07 20.31
CA LEU A 15 1.77 1.16 19.38
C LEU A 15 1.63 0.63 17.95
N THR A 16 0.57 1.06 17.26
CA THR A 16 0.43 0.88 15.81
C THR A 16 0.58 2.19 15.04
N PHE A 17 0.82 2.08 13.74
CA PHE A 17 1.03 3.23 12.85
C PHE A 17 0.00 3.27 11.74
N THR A 18 -0.68 4.41 11.64
CA THR A 18 -1.53 4.75 10.51
C THR A 18 -0.81 5.77 9.62
N TYR A 19 -1.10 5.75 8.31
CA TYR A 19 -0.38 6.54 7.32
C TYR A 19 -1.35 7.51 6.61
N PRO A 20 -1.68 8.65 7.22
CA PRO A 20 -2.49 9.67 6.56
C PRO A 20 -1.71 10.44 5.50
N CYS A 21 -2.41 10.91 4.48
CA CYS A 21 -1.92 11.97 3.62
C CYS A 21 -1.93 13.30 4.39
N TYR A 22 -0.77 13.92 4.57
CA TYR A 22 -0.64 15.20 5.29
C TYR A 22 -1.36 16.38 4.60
N ILE A 23 -1.75 16.23 3.33
CA ILE A 23 -2.44 17.27 2.54
C ILE A 23 -3.96 17.12 2.63
N CYS A 24 -4.51 15.90 2.52
CA CYS A 24 -5.96 15.69 2.44
C CYS A 24 -6.54 14.81 3.55
N GLY A 25 -5.72 14.32 4.49
CA GLY A 25 -6.17 13.49 5.61
C GLY A 25 -6.51 12.04 5.29
N ASN A 26 -6.63 11.67 4.01
CA ASN A 26 -6.92 10.28 3.60
C ASN A 26 -5.93 9.29 4.21
N ILE A 27 -6.43 8.29 4.94
CA ILE A 27 -5.61 7.28 5.63
C ILE A 27 -5.38 6.08 4.72
N LEU A 28 -4.11 5.78 4.44
CA LEU A 28 -3.68 4.64 3.63
C LEU A 28 -3.04 3.56 4.50
N SER A 29 -3.05 2.31 4.01
CA SER A 29 -2.58 1.18 4.82
C SER A 29 -1.06 1.06 4.89
N LYS A 30 -0.33 1.58 3.90
CA LYS A 30 1.14 1.49 3.85
C LYS A 30 1.79 2.83 3.50
N ALA A 31 2.96 3.09 4.08
CA ALA A 31 3.77 4.27 3.78
C ALA A 31 3.99 4.51 2.27
N ARG A 32 4.28 3.45 1.51
CA ARG A 32 4.49 3.54 0.05
C ARG A 32 3.24 4.03 -0.68
N GLN A 33 2.05 3.66 -0.20
CA GLN A 33 0.80 4.13 -0.80
C GLN A 33 0.62 5.63 -0.55
N VAL A 34 1.00 6.15 0.62
CA VAL A 34 0.99 7.61 0.86
C VAL A 34 1.92 8.34 -0.10
N VAL A 35 3.16 7.86 -0.28
CA VAL A 35 4.10 8.49 -1.22
C VAL A 35 3.49 8.56 -2.62
N ASN A 36 2.96 7.44 -3.11
CA ASN A 36 2.32 7.38 -4.42
C ASN A 36 1.07 8.28 -4.49
N HIS A 37 0.26 8.32 -3.43
CA HIS A 37 -0.94 9.16 -3.38
C HIS A 37 -0.57 10.65 -3.45
N VAL A 38 0.42 11.09 -2.67
CA VAL A 38 0.88 12.48 -2.66
C VAL A 38 1.42 12.90 -4.04
N GLU A 39 2.16 12.02 -4.71
CA GLU A 39 2.67 12.29 -6.05
C GLU A 39 1.57 12.31 -7.11
N THR A 40 0.68 11.31 -7.11
CA THR A 40 -0.33 11.14 -8.17
C THR A 40 -1.51 12.10 -8.03
N ILE A 41 -1.94 12.39 -6.79
CA ILE A 41 -3.13 13.20 -6.50
C ILE A 41 -2.77 14.66 -6.25
N HIS A 42 -1.68 14.92 -5.55
CA HIS A 42 -1.30 16.29 -5.16
C HIS A 42 -0.11 16.84 -5.96
N GLY A 43 0.57 16.02 -6.76
CA GLY A 43 1.67 16.47 -7.60
C GLY A 43 2.93 16.83 -6.83
N TYR A 44 3.09 16.31 -5.61
CA TYR A 44 4.30 16.49 -4.81
C TYR A 44 5.08 15.19 -4.69
N LYS A 45 6.39 15.27 -4.88
CA LYS A 45 7.28 14.14 -4.69
C LYS A 45 7.83 14.13 -3.27
N LEU A 46 7.57 13.04 -2.55
CA LEU A 46 8.13 12.79 -1.23
C LEU A 46 9.36 11.87 -1.33
N PRO A 47 10.39 12.08 -0.49
CA PRO A 47 11.49 11.14 -0.39
C PRO A 47 11.01 9.80 0.15
N VAL A 48 11.51 8.70 -0.41
CA VAL A 48 11.18 7.34 0.04
C VAL A 48 12.15 6.94 1.14
N ARG A 49 11.64 6.25 2.17
CA ARG A 49 12.51 5.65 3.21
C ARG A 49 13.49 4.66 2.60
N GLN A 50 14.73 4.69 3.09
CA GLN A 50 15.72 3.68 2.72
C GLN A 50 15.26 2.29 3.16
N VAL A 51 15.30 1.35 2.22
CA VAL A 51 14.94 -0.06 2.46
C VAL A 51 16.04 -0.72 3.30
N GLY A 52 15.67 -1.60 4.23
CA GLY A 52 16.60 -2.40 5.03
C GLY A 52 16.94 -1.81 6.40
N HIS A 53 16.63 -0.54 6.66
CA HIS A 53 16.75 0.03 7.99
C HIS A 53 15.49 -0.23 8.84
N LYS A 54 15.69 -0.72 10.05
CA LYS A 54 14.61 -0.90 11.03
C LYS A 54 14.32 0.42 11.75
N ARG A 55 13.06 0.61 12.16
CA ARG A 55 12.67 1.70 13.05
C ARG A 55 13.45 1.58 14.37
N PRO A 56 14.06 2.67 14.88
CA PRO A 56 14.68 2.67 16.20
C PRO A 56 13.68 2.25 17.28
N GLN A 57 14.12 1.48 18.27
CA GLN A 57 13.24 1.05 19.35
C GLN A 57 13.05 2.19 20.37
N GLU A 58 11.80 2.43 20.76
CA GLU A 58 11.49 3.39 21.83
C GLU A 58 11.35 2.70 23.21
N PRO A 59 11.74 3.39 24.31
CA PRO A 59 11.65 2.81 25.65
C PRO A 59 10.21 2.51 26.09
N HIS A 60 9.24 3.32 25.66
CA HIS A 60 7.86 3.30 26.15
C HIS A 60 6.94 2.42 25.30
N TYR A 61 7.35 2.09 24.07
CA TYR A 61 6.49 1.41 23.11
C TYR A 61 7.02 0.04 22.68
N GLU A 62 6.08 -0.85 22.41
CA GLU A 62 6.24 -2.03 21.60
C GLU A 62 5.49 -1.84 20.28
N TYR A 63 6.13 -2.08 19.14
CA TYR A 63 5.52 -1.77 17.85
C TYR A 63 4.73 -2.95 17.30
N ASN A 64 3.44 -2.75 17.04
CA ASN A 64 2.60 -3.66 16.26
C ASN A 64 2.33 -3.06 14.87
N ASN A 65 3.01 -3.59 13.85
CA ASN A 65 2.89 -3.09 12.48
C ASN A 65 1.75 -3.74 11.69
N ASP A 66 1.11 -4.78 12.23
CA ASP A 66 0.06 -5.53 11.54
C ASP A 66 -1.08 -5.89 12.52
N PRO A 67 -1.77 -4.89 13.08
CA PRO A 67 -2.92 -5.15 13.95
C PRO A 67 -4.09 -5.71 13.11
N ALA A 68 -4.64 -6.84 13.53
CA ALA A 68 -5.82 -7.42 12.89
C ALA A 68 -7.12 -6.77 13.39
N THR A 69 -7.09 -6.30 14.63
CA THR A 69 -8.21 -5.72 15.39
C THR A 69 -7.74 -4.52 16.22
N VAL A 70 -8.70 -3.75 16.71
CA VAL A 70 -8.44 -2.61 17.61
C VAL A 70 -7.93 -3.04 18.98
N ASP A 71 -8.15 -4.29 19.37
CA ASP A 71 -7.69 -4.85 20.64
C ASP A 71 -6.20 -5.27 20.60
N ASP A 72 -5.58 -5.25 19.42
CA ASP A 72 -4.17 -5.63 19.21
C ASP A 72 -3.17 -4.50 19.52
N TYR A 73 -3.65 -3.32 19.87
CA TYR A 73 -2.81 -2.17 20.22
C TYR A 73 -3.45 -1.30 21.31
N ASP A 74 -2.60 -0.66 22.12
CA ASP A 74 -3.04 0.29 23.16
C ASP A 74 -3.23 1.69 22.56
N VAL A 75 -2.36 2.08 21.62
CA VAL A 75 -2.35 3.41 21.00
C VAL A 75 -2.07 3.32 19.49
N SER A 76 -2.60 4.28 18.73
CA SER A 76 -2.30 4.47 17.31
C SER A 76 -1.69 5.84 17.10
N HIS A 77 -0.67 5.94 16.25
CA HIS A 77 -0.02 7.20 15.87
C HIS A 77 -0.01 7.37 14.35
N TYR A 78 -0.10 8.62 13.91
CA TYR A 78 0.22 8.98 12.54
C TYR A 78 1.71 8.90 12.30
N ALA A 79 2.12 8.18 11.26
CA ALA A 79 3.52 8.03 10.88
C ALA A 79 3.83 8.74 9.57
N CYS A 80 4.98 9.43 9.55
CA CYS A 80 5.52 10.01 8.33
C CYS A 80 5.85 8.88 7.33
N ALA A 81 5.49 9.06 6.06
CA ALA A 81 5.79 8.09 5.00
C ALA A 81 7.29 8.04 4.66
N SER A 82 8.01 9.13 4.91
CA SER A 82 9.38 9.40 4.44
C SER A 82 10.46 9.20 5.50
N CYS A 83 10.13 9.16 6.79
CA CYS A 83 11.09 8.86 7.87
C CYS A 83 10.42 8.14 9.05
N TRP A 84 11.10 8.05 10.20
CA TRP A 84 10.59 7.37 11.41
C TRP A 84 9.77 8.27 12.33
N PHE A 85 9.57 9.55 11.99
CA PHE A 85 8.72 10.44 12.75
C PHE A 85 7.28 9.91 12.85
N HIS A 86 6.69 10.10 14.02
CA HIS A 86 5.27 9.86 14.26
C HIS A 86 4.74 10.81 15.34
N CYS A 87 3.43 11.02 15.35
CA CYS A 87 2.72 11.84 16.31
C CYS A 87 1.36 11.19 16.66
N PRO A 88 0.71 11.58 17.77
CA PRO A 88 -0.65 11.15 18.08
C PRO A 88 -1.64 11.39 16.93
N GLU A 89 -2.76 10.65 16.87
CA GLU A 89 -3.77 10.80 15.79
C GLU A 89 -4.47 12.17 15.76
N ALA A 90 -4.41 12.96 16.83
CA ALA A 90 -4.84 14.37 16.76
C ALA A 90 -3.82 15.27 16.02
N GLY A 91 -2.64 14.74 15.70
CA GLY A 91 -1.46 15.48 15.25
C GLY A 91 -1.31 15.60 13.73
N LEU A 92 -2.38 15.58 12.92
CA LEU A 92 -2.21 15.72 11.46
C LEU A 92 -1.48 17.03 11.09
N LYS A 93 -1.75 18.12 11.82
CA LYS A 93 -1.03 19.37 11.65
C LYS A 93 0.46 19.21 11.95
N GLU A 94 0.81 18.53 13.04
CA GLU A 94 2.21 18.25 13.40
C GLU A 94 2.92 17.42 12.34
N LEU A 95 2.21 16.42 11.78
CA LEU A 95 2.72 15.63 10.67
C LEU A 95 2.96 16.48 9.42
N SER A 96 2.02 17.37 9.08
CA SER A 96 2.15 18.29 7.95
C SER A 96 3.34 19.25 8.15
N ASP A 97 3.45 19.85 9.32
CA ASP A 97 4.56 20.74 9.67
C ASP A 97 5.91 20.00 9.58
N HIS A 98 5.97 18.76 10.08
CA HIS A 98 7.15 17.89 9.97
C HIS A 98 7.51 17.61 8.51
N VAL A 99 6.56 17.16 7.69
CA VAL A 99 6.82 16.82 6.28
C VAL A 99 7.33 18.05 5.51
N ASN A 100 6.70 19.21 5.69
CA ASN A 100 7.08 20.43 4.99
C ASN A 100 8.44 20.98 5.43
N SER A 101 8.77 20.86 6.72
CA SER A 101 10.03 21.39 7.28
C SER A 101 11.23 20.45 7.16
N VAL A 102 11.02 19.14 7.13
CA VAL A 102 12.11 18.14 7.11
C VAL A 102 12.33 17.53 5.73
N HIS A 103 11.26 17.33 4.96
CA HIS A 103 11.33 16.60 3.69
C HIS A 103 11.24 17.50 2.45
N HIS A 104 10.80 18.75 2.60
CA HIS A 104 10.70 19.74 1.51
C HIS A 104 10.14 19.14 0.20
N PRO A 105 8.87 18.71 0.18
CA PRO A 105 8.29 18.00 -0.96
C PRO A 105 8.42 18.81 -2.25
N GLU A 106 8.92 18.18 -3.31
CA GLU A 106 9.14 18.85 -4.59
C GLU A 106 7.85 18.89 -5.40
N ASN A 107 7.49 20.05 -5.93
CA ASN A 107 6.36 20.16 -6.87
C ASN A 107 6.77 19.59 -8.23
N VAL A 108 6.22 18.44 -8.59
CA VAL A 108 6.50 17.73 -9.86
C VAL A 108 5.36 17.82 -10.87
N ALA A 109 4.18 18.24 -10.44
CA ALA A 109 2.99 18.37 -11.27
C ALA A 109 2.15 19.60 -10.82
N PRO A 110 2.54 20.81 -11.25
CA PRO A 110 1.90 22.06 -10.84
C PRO A 110 0.42 22.18 -11.22
N GLU A 111 -0.07 21.37 -12.15
CA GLU A 111 -1.48 21.29 -12.51
C GLU A 111 -2.34 20.60 -11.43
N LYS A 112 -1.71 19.86 -10.51
CA LYS A 112 -2.39 19.09 -9.46
C LYS A 112 -2.35 19.74 -8.08
N ASN A 113 -1.48 20.71 -7.89
CA ASN A 113 -1.45 21.56 -6.70
C ASN A 113 -1.84 22.98 -7.12
N LYS A 114 -2.55 23.72 -6.26
CA LYS A 114 -3.01 25.08 -6.54
C LYS A 114 -1.82 26.06 -6.61
N HIS A 115 -0.96 25.91 -7.61
CA HIS A 115 0.31 26.63 -7.79
C HIS A 115 1.24 26.58 -6.56
N GLY A 116 1.36 25.43 -5.91
CA GLY A 116 2.25 25.28 -4.75
C GLY A 116 1.61 25.52 -3.37
N GLU A 117 0.32 25.86 -3.28
CA GLU A 117 -0.35 25.97 -1.98
C GLU A 117 -0.72 24.59 -1.42
N ILE A 118 -0.07 24.19 -0.33
CA ILE A 118 -0.46 23.03 0.48
C ILE A 118 -1.42 23.53 1.56
N LYS A 119 -2.71 23.20 1.45
CA LYS A 119 -3.63 23.27 2.59
C LYS A 119 -3.45 21.99 3.38
N GLY A 120 -2.94 22.07 4.60
CA GLY A 120 -2.87 20.91 5.48
C GLY A 120 -4.27 20.32 5.67
N GLY A 121 -4.39 19.00 5.59
CA GLY A 121 -5.69 18.35 5.72
C GLY A 121 -6.25 18.49 7.14
N GLU A 122 -7.57 18.39 7.28
CA GLU A 122 -8.23 18.06 8.55
C GLU A 122 -8.64 16.58 8.44
N VAL A 123 -8.20 15.71 9.37
CA VAL A 123 -8.73 14.34 9.43
C VAL A 123 -10.07 14.41 10.14
N THR A 124 -11.11 13.81 9.56
CA THR A 124 -12.38 13.63 10.26
C THR A 124 -12.45 12.23 10.88
N ASP A 125 -13.18 12.07 11.99
CA ASP A 125 -13.34 10.76 12.66
C ASP A 125 -13.92 9.66 11.74
N SER A 126 -14.58 10.07 10.65
CA SER A 126 -15.14 9.17 9.62
C SER A 126 -14.06 8.53 8.74
N ASP A 127 -12.88 9.15 8.62
CA ASP A 127 -11.78 8.66 7.78
C ASP A 127 -11.00 7.52 8.45
N ILE A 128 -10.99 7.50 9.80
CA ILE A 128 -10.29 6.52 10.64
C ILE A 128 -10.96 5.14 10.54
N THR A 129 -12.29 5.09 10.57
CA THR A 129 -13.06 3.84 10.58
C THR A 129 -13.10 3.13 9.23
N ASN A 130 -12.99 3.86 8.11
CA ASN A 130 -12.98 3.26 6.77
C ASN A 130 -11.63 2.61 6.40
N SER A 131 -10.50 3.09 6.94
CA SER A 131 -9.17 2.59 6.57
C SER A 131 -8.89 1.16 7.09
N LEU A 132 -9.33 0.84 8.32
CA LEU A 132 -9.21 -0.52 8.88
C LEU A 132 -10.01 -1.58 8.09
N ASN A 133 -11.19 -1.20 7.57
CA ASN A 133 -12.03 -2.12 6.80
C ASN A 133 -11.48 -2.38 5.38
N GLN A 134 -10.80 -1.39 4.78
CA GLN A 134 -10.18 -1.55 3.46
C GLN A 134 -8.93 -2.46 3.49
N ALA A 135 -8.19 -2.47 4.61
CA ALA A 135 -7.10 -3.43 4.86
C ALA A 135 -7.60 -4.88 4.96
N LYS A 136 -8.73 -5.12 5.65
CA LYS A 136 -9.36 -6.45 5.73
C LYS A 136 -9.79 -7.01 4.37
N HIS A 137 -10.36 -6.16 3.49
CA HIS A 137 -10.78 -6.60 2.15
C HIS A 137 -9.62 -6.90 1.20
N SER A 138 -8.44 -6.32 1.41
CA SER A 138 -7.26 -6.59 0.58
C SER A 138 -6.46 -7.80 1.05
N ALA A 139 -6.47 -8.13 2.36
CA ALA A 139 -5.92 -9.38 2.88
C ALA A 139 -6.71 -10.62 2.41
N ASN A 140 -8.05 -10.56 2.42
CA ASN A 140 -8.91 -11.66 1.97
C ASN A 140 -8.80 -12.00 0.47
N ARG A 141 -8.22 -11.11 -0.34
CA ARG A 141 -8.04 -11.34 -1.78
C ARG A 141 -6.68 -11.97 -2.11
N ALA A 142 -5.75 -12.01 -1.15
CA ALA A 142 -4.40 -12.55 -1.35
C ALA A 142 -4.23 -14.02 -0.90
N GLU A 143 -5.19 -14.59 -0.17
CA GLU A 143 -5.13 -15.99 0.32
C GLU A 143 -6.13 -16.97 -0.35
N GLY A 144 -6.77 -16.57 -1.45
CA GLY A 144 -7.69 -17.45 -2.18
C GLY A 144 -7.09 -18.04 -3.45
N ILE A 145 -6.30 -19.12 -3.33
CA ILE A 145 -5.97 -20.04 -4.42
C ILE A 145 -6.76 -21.34 -4.21
N GLU A 146 -7.53 -21.69 -5.25
CA GLU A 146 -8.02 -23.01 -5.67
C GLU A 146 -9.03 -23.79 -4.81
N GLY A 147 -10.26 -23.82 -5.33
CA GLY A 147 -11.14 -24.99 -5.32
C GLY A 147 -11.83 -25.06 -6.67
N GLY A 148 -11.38 -25.97 -7.54
CA GLY A 148 -11.99 -26.28 -8.83
C GLY A 148 -13.11 -27.32 -8.73
N GLU A 149 -13.65 -27.62 -9.92
CA GLU A 149 -14.61 -28.70 -10.29
C GLU A 149 -16.07 -28.44 -9.85
N ASP A 150 -17.11 -28.74 -10.63
CA ASP A 150 -17.31 -29.09 -12.04
C ASP A 150 -18.84 -29.06 -12.27
N ASP A 151 -19.24 -28.77 -13.51
CA ASP A 151 -20.42 -29.34 -14.20
C ASP A 151 -21.84 -29.26 -13.60
N LYS A 152 -22.73 -28.53 -14.30
CA LYS A 152 -23.80 -29.05 -15.20
C LYS A 152 -25.18 -28.37 -15.14
N ASP A 153 -25.67 -28.14 -16.36
CA ASP A 153 -27.06 -28.18 -16.87
C ASP A 153 -28.04 -27.02 -16.61
N GLY A 154 -28.60 -26.47 -17.69
CA GLY A 154 -29.86 -25.73 -17.65
C GLY A 154 -30.04 -24.70 -18.77
N GLU A 155 -30.32 -25.17 -19.98
CA GLU A 155 -30.82 -24.39 -21.12
C GLU A 155 -32.05 -23.54 -20.76
N ASP A 156 -32.16 -22.30 -21.27
CA ASP A 156 -33.34 -21.91 -22.05
C ASP A 156 -33.13 -20.64 -22.89
N GLN A 157 -33.84 -20.61 -24.00
CA GLN A 157 -33.75 -19.73 -25.17
C GLN A 157 -34.29 -18.31 -24.94
N VAL A 158 -33.79 -17.34 -25.70
CA VAL A 158 -34.64 -16.38 -26.44
C VAL A 158 -33.86 -15.71 -27.57
N MET A 159 -34.37 -15.88 -28.79
CA MET A 159 -33.98 -15.20 -30.02
C MET A 159 -34.55 -13.78 -30.05
N ALA A 160 -33.76 -12.79 -30.49
CA ALA A 160 -34.30 -11.60 -31.16
C ALA A 160 -33.21 -10.90 -32.00
N GLU A 161 -33.48 -10.83 -33.30
CA GLU A 161 -32.74 -10.10 -34.32
C GLU A 161 -32.78 -8.58 -34.10
N SER A 162 -31.73 -7.86 -34.49
CA SER A 162 -31.79 -6.61 -35.29
C SER A 162 -30.42 -5.91 -35.44
N SER A 163 -29.90 -5.92 -36.66
CA SER A 163 -29.41 -4.77 -37.44
C SER A 163 -28.35 -3.79 -36.88
N ASP A 164 -27.20 -3.83 -37.57
CA ASP A 164 -26.44 -2.70 -38.16
C ASP A 164 -25.56 -1.73 -37.33
N LYS A 165 -24.30 -1.66 -37.83
CA LYS A 165 -23.32 -0.55 -37.88
C LYS A 165 -22.18 -0.43 -36.86
N LYS A 166 -20.98 -0.44 -37.48
CA LYS A 166 -19.77 0.39 -37.26
C LYS A 166 -18.73 -0.05 -36.22
N ALA A 167 -17.72 -0.74 -36.76
CA ALA A 167 -16.28 -0.49 -36.60
C ALA A 167 -15.83 0.37 -35.41
N LYS A 168 -15.23 -0.29 -34.41
CA LYS A 168 -14.03 0.18 -33.74
C LYS A 168 -13.12 -1.02 -33.47
N LYS A 169 -11.88 -0.87 -33.91
CA LYS A 169 -10.81 -1.85 -33.91
C LYS A 169 -10.34 -2.04 -32.47
N ASP A 170 -10.64 -3.20 -31.90
CA ASP A 170 -10.13 -3.66 -30.61
C ASP A 170 -8.65 -4.04 -30.75
N ASP A 171 -7.77 -3.31 -30.06
CA ASP A 171 -6.43 -3.77 -29.71
C ASP A 171 -6.53 -4.62 -28.43
N ASN A 172 -7.26 -5.73 -28.50
CA ASN A 172 -7.18 -6.77 -27.48
C ASN A 172 -6.14 -7.77 -27.97
N LYS A 173 -4.88 -7.54 -27.58
CA LYS A 173 -3.80 -8.51 -27.81
C LYS A 173 -4.21 -9.81 -27.15
N ASP A 174 -4.55 -10.78 -27.98
CA ASP A 174 -4.97 -12.11 -27.61
C ASP A 174 -3.99 -12.68 -26.57
N MET A 175 -4.49 -12.93 -25.36
CA MET A 175 -3.68 -13.49 -24.27
C MET A 175 -3.04 -14.82 -24.69
N GLY A 176 -3.63 -15.55 -25.65
CA GLY A 176 -3.04 -16.73 -26.26
C GLY A 176 -1.68 -16.48 -26.92
N ASP A 177 -1.51 -15.34 -27.61
CA ASP A 177 -0.25 -14.95 -28.26
C ASP A 177 0.85 -14.63 -27.22
N ILE A 178 0.46 -14.13 -26.04
CA ILE A 178 1.40 -13.88 -24.94
C ILE A 178 1.92 -15.21 -24.35
N TYR A 179 1.03 -16.18 -24.11
CA TYR A 179 1.43 -17.49 -23.60
C TYR A 179 2.27 -18.28 -24.61
N GLN A 180 1.96 -18.17 -25.91
CA GLN A 180 2.75 -18.79 -26.96
C GLN A 180 4.18 -18.22 -27.01
N LYS A 181 4.33 -16.89 -26.94
CA LYS A 181 5.65 -16.24 -26.90
C LYS A 181 6.46 -16.57 -25.64
N LEU A 182 5.79 -16.74 -24.49
CA LEU A 182 6.45 -17.18 -23.25
C LEU A 182 7.01 -18.60 -23.39
N ASN A 183 6.26 -19.53 -23.99
CA ASN A 183 6.73 -20.89 -24.23
C ASN A 183 7.91 -20.94 -25.21
N GLU A 184 7.86 -20.15 -26.29
CA GLU A 184 8.98 -20.06 -27.25
C GLU A 184 10.27 -19.52 -26.58
N LEU A 185 10.13 -18.58 -25.64
CA LEU A 185 11.26 -18.03 -24.90
C LEU A 185 11.89 -19.04 -23.94
N VAL A 186 11.06 -19.85 -23.28
CA VAL A 186 11.50 -20.93 -22.39
C VAL A 186 12.23 -22.01 -23.18
N ASP A 187 11.72 -22.40 -24.35
CA ASP A 187 12.37 -23.39 -25.22
C ASP A 187 13.72 -22.90 -25.76
N MET A 188 13.83 -21.61 -26.11
CA MET A 188 15.12 -21.01 -26.46
C MET A 188 16.11 -21.09 -25.29
N PHE A 189 15.67 -20.75 -24.08
CA PHE A 189 16.52 -20.78 -22.90
C PHE A 189 17.01 -22.21 -22.59
N GLN A 190 16.12 -23.20 -22.70
CA GLN A 190 16.49 -24.60 -22.49
C GLN A 190 17.47 -25.12 -23.55
N ARG A 191 17.35 -24.69 -24.81
CA ARG A 191 18.34 -25.04 -25.85
C ARG A 191 19.72 -24.44 -25.58
N VAL A 192 19.78 -23.20 -25.10
CA VAL A 192 21.05 -22.55 -24.72
C VAL A 192 21.70 -23.27 -23.55
N LEU A 193 20.92 -23.67 -22.54
CA LEU A 193 21.43 -24.41 -21.39
C LEU A 193 21.90 -25.83 -21.74
N LYS A 194 21.18 -26.53 -22.64
CA LYS A 194 21.54 -27.89 -23.08
C LYS A 194 22.62 -27.94 -24.17
N GLY A 195 22.92 -26.82 -24.81
CA GLY A 195 23.90 -26.72 -25.91
C GLY A 195 25.37 -26.64 -25.48
N ASN A 196 25.66 -26.60 -24.17
CA ASN A 196 27.02 -26.44 -23.66
C ASN A 196 27.74 -27.75 -23.29
N ASP A 197 27.11 -28.92 -23.48
CA ASP A 197 27.69 -30.23 -23.08
C ASP A 197 28.25 -31.08 -24.23
N LEU A 198 28.55 -30.50 -25.40
CA LEU A 198 29.13 -31.23 -26.54
C LEU A 198 30.30 -30.47 -27.18
N LYS A 199 31.40 -30.36 -26.44
CA LYS A 199 32.76 -30.27 -27.00
C LYS A 199 33.77 -30.91 -26.03
N ASP A 200 34.03 -32.19 -26.26
CA ASP A 200 35.36 -32.81 -26.13
C ASP A 200 35.55 -33.77 -27.31
#